data_AF-V4Y684-F1
#
_entry.id   AF-V4Y684-F1
#
_cell.length_a   1.000
_cell.length_b   1.000
_cell.length_c   1.000
_cell.angle_alpha   90.00
_cell.angle_beta   90.00
_cell.angle_gamma   90.00
#
_symmetry.space_group_name_H-M   'P 1'
#
loop_
_entity.id
_entity.type
_entity.pdbx_description
1 polymer ?
#
loop_
_entity_poly.entity_id
_entity_poly.type
_entity_poly.pdbx_seq_one_letter_code
_entity_poly.pdbx_strand_id
1 'polypeptide(L)'
;MTRDDSSSDGDQSPPLVTQRTTGEDRVRMVARQLTEPRTANWIASEADWSYEPTKRVLERLVDNGVIRRDDEGQHTTYRPDYRHQAMREAMALCDDAGSVEELTDRLSELKTQIQEWKSTYDVSSPNELRATIADADLSSDDEAERRDIARTWEHLEGRLEIVRFAIREWDFLSSSAAFVEASD
;
A
#
# COMPACT_ATOMS: atom_id res chain seq x y z
N MET A 1 36.26 -12.97 -63.08
CA MET A 1 36.18 -11.50 -63.02
C MET A 1 34.73 -11.12 -62.88
N THR A 2 34.24 -11.03 -61.64
CA THR A 2 33.06 -10.24 -61.23
C THR A 2 33.16 -10.09 -59.71
N ARG A 3 33.03 -8.84 -59.26
CA ARG A 3 33.06 -8.35 -57.88
C ARG A 3 31.64 -8.30 -57.30
N ASP A 4 31.62 -8.18 -55.97
CA ASP A 4 30.61 -7.51 -55.12
C ASP A 4 29.19 -8.12 -55.15
N ASP A 5 28.40 -8.09 -54.08
CA ASP A 5 28.41 -7.25 -52.88
C ASP A 5 27.48 -7.93 -51.84
N SER A 6 27.60 -7.52 -50.57
CA SER A 6 26.49 -7.25 -49.64
C SER A 6 25.39 -8.33 -49.40
N SER A 7 24.95 -8.65 -48.19
CA SER A 7 25.09 -8.04 -46.89
C SER A 7 24.68 -9.09 -45.86
N SER A 8 25.43 -9.10 -44.77
CA SER A 8 24.98 -9.59 -43.47
C SER A 8 23.71 -8.84 -43.06
N ASP A 9 22.57 -9.53 -42.97
CA ASP A 9 21.54 -9.10 -42.02
C ASP A 9 20.56 -10.22 -41.68
N GLY A 10 20.21 -10.31 -40.41
CA GLY A 10 19.39 -11.37 -39.86
C GLY A 10 19.69 -11.71 -38.40
N ASP A 11 20.42 -10.86 -37.67
CA ASP A 11 20.32 -10.81 -36.21
C ASP A 11 18.96 -10.20 -35.86
N GLN A 12 17.90 -11.01 -35.94
CA GLN A 12 16.64 -10.68 -35.26
C GLN A 12 16.78 -11.04 -33.78
N SER A 13 17.68 -10.34 -33.10
CA SER A 13 17.51 -10.08 -31.68
C SER A 13 16.20 -9.32 -31.52
N PRO A 14 15.18 -9.85 -30.81
CA PRO A 14 13.91 -9.17 -30.67
C PRO A 14 14.13 -7.84 -29.92
N PRO A 15 13.42 -6.77 -30.30
CA PRO A 15 13.63 -5.45 -29.72
C PRO A 15 13.38 -5.48 -28.21
N LEU A 16 14.38 -5.04 -27.46
CA LEU A 16 14.40 -4.90 -26.00
C LEU A 16 13.47 -3.78 -25.52
N VAL A 17 12.19 -3.77 -25.87
CA VAL A 17 11.19 -2.84 -25.31
C VAL A 17 9.77 -3.28 -25.69
N THR A 18 9.13 -4.11 -24.84
CA THR A 18 7.65 -4.21 -24.69
C THR A 18 7.24 -5.19 -23.57
N GLN A 19 7.69 -5.00 -22.32
CA GLN A 19 6.96 -5.54 -21.15
C GLN A 19 7.11 -4.56 -19.99
N ARG A 20 6.32 -3.48 -19.99
CA ARG A 20 6.41 -2.45 -18.92
C ARG A 20 5.71 -2.86 -17.62
N THR A 21 5.09 -4.04 -17.55
CA THR A 21 4.71 -4.82 -16.36
C THR A 21 4.21 -6.19 -16.85
N THR A 22 4.48 -7.28 -16.14
CA THR A 22 3.88 -8.58 -16.51
C THR A 22 2.39 -8.62 -16.13
N GLY A 23 1.61 -9.55 -16.71
CA GLY A 23 0.20 -9.75 -16.31
C GLY A 23 0.05 -10.03 -14.81
N GLU A 24 1.02 -10.76 -14.24
CA GLU A 24 1.12 -11.00 -12.80
C GLU A 24 1.36 -9.71 -12.00
N ASP A 25 2.25 -8.82 -12.47
CA ASP A 25 2.49 -7.52 -11.82
C ASP A 25 1.25 -6.64 -11.87
N ARG A 26 0.52 -6.63 -13.00
CA ARG A 26 -0.76 -5.92 -13.12
C ARG A 26 -1.79 -6.43 -12.12
N VAL A 27 -1.92 -7.75 -11.93
CA VAL A 27 -2.81 -8.32 -10.90
C VAL A 27 -2.41 -7.86 -9.50
N ARG A 28 -1.11 -7.86 -9.16
CA ARG A 28 -0.63 -7.36 -7.87
C ARG A 28 -0.98 -5.89 -7.66
N MET A 29 -0.82 -5.07 -8.69
CA MET A 29 -1.15 -3.65 -8.65
C MET A 29 -2.65 -3.45 -8.40
N VAL A 30 -3.51 -4.13 -9.16
CA VAL A 30 -4.97 -4.06 -9.00
C VAL A 30 -5.39 -4.53 -7.61
N ALA A 31 -4.88 -5.69 -7.17
CA ALA A 31 -5.25 -6.28 -5.88
C ALA A 31 -4.89 -5.38 -4.68
N ARG A 32 -3.81 -4.60 -4.78
CA ARG A 32 -3.39 -3.63 -3.74
C ARG A 32 -4.20 -2.34 -3.74
N GLN A 33 -4.82 -1.99 -4.86
CA GLN A 33 -5.59 -0.76 -5.03
C GLN A 33 -7.10 -0.96 -4.84
N LEU A 34 -7.53 -2.18 -4.47
CA LEU A 34 -8.93 -2.48 -4.19
C LEU A 34 -9.44 -1.65 -3.00
N THR A 35 -10.44 -0.81 -3.24
CA THR A 35 -11.17 -0.07 -2.20
C THR A 35 -12.41 -0.81 -1.71
N GLU A 36 -12.86 -1.81 -2.48
CA GLU A 36 -14.03 -2.65 -2.20
C GLU A 36 -13.71 -4.12 -2.53
N PRO A 37 -14.44 -5.09 -1.94
CA PRO A 37 -14.30 -6.49 -2.31
C PRO A 37 -14.61 -6.73 -3.80
N ARG A 38 -13.69 -7.40 -4.52
CA ARG A 38 -13.85 -7.72 -5.96
C ARG A 38 -13.63 -9.20 -6.24
N THR A 39 -14.29 -9.71 -7.28
CA THR A 39 -14.14 -11.10 -7.71
C THR A 39 -12.86 -11.30 -8.52
N ALA A 40 -12.35 -12.54 -8.57
CA ALA A 40 -11.18 -12.87 -9.41
C ALA A 40 -11.43 -12.56 -10.91
N ASN A 41 -12.66 -12.70 -11.40
CA ASN A 41 -13.01 -12.32 -12.78
C ASN A 41 -12.85 -10.82 -13.01
N TRP A 42 -13.33 -9.99 -12.09
CA TRP A 42 -13.18 -8.54 -12.20
C TRP A 42 -11.70 -8.14 -12.19
N ILE A 43 -10.91 -8.72 -11.27
CA ILE A 43 -9.47 -8.45 -11.17
C ILE A 43 -8.73 -8.90 -12.43
N ALA A 44 -9.11 -10.03 -13.02
CA ALA A 44 -8.53 -10.54 -14.26
C ALA A 44 -8.81 -9.59 -15.44
N SER A 45 -10.04 -9.09 -15.54
CA SER A 45 -10.40 -8.08 -16.55
C SER A 45 -9.63 -6.78 -16.36
N GLU A 46 -9.52 -6.29 -15.12
CA GLU A 46 -8.81 -5.05 -14.81
C GLU A 46 -7.30 -5.17 -15.07
N ALA A 47 -6.72 -6.33 -14.79
CA ALA A 47 -5.32 -6.62 -15.08
C ALA A 47 -5.06 -7.00 -16.55
N ASP A 48 -6.10 -7.02 -17.39
CA ASP A 48 -6.04 -7.46 -18.79
C ASP A 48 -5.31 -8.82 -18.90
N TRP A 49 -5.77 -9.79 -18.11
CA TRP A 49 -5.16 -11.10 -18.01
C TRP A 49 -6.18 -12.22 -17.84
N SER A 50 -5.77 -13.45 -18.12
CA SER A 50 -6.64 -14.61 -18.03
C SER A 50 -7.01 -14.92 -16.57
N TYR A 51 -8.20 -15.47 -16.39
CA TYR A 51 -8.75 -15.80 -15.07
C TYR A 51 -7.87 -16.77 -14.27
N GLU A 52 -7.45 -17.92 -14.84
CA GLU A 52 -6.73 -18.93 -14.06
C GLU A 52 -5.34 -18.51 -13.58
N PRO A 53 -4.52 -17.83 -14.40
CA PRO A 53 -3.29 -17.19 -13.89
C PRO A 53 -3.57 -16.15 -12.80
N THR A 54 -4.62 -15.34 -12.98
CA THR A 54 -5.03 -14.33 -11.98
C THR A 54 -5.39 -14.99 -10.65
N LYS A 55 -6.22 -16.04 -10.68
CA LYS A 55 -6.61 -16.80 -9.49
C LYS A 55 -5.41 -17.36 -8.73
N ARG A 56 -4.42 -17.93 -9.43
CA ARG A 56 -3.16 -18.41 -8.82
C ARG A 56 -2.33 -17.28 -8.20
N VAL A 57 -2.33 -16.09 -8.78
CA VAL A 57 -1.69 -14.92 -8.16
C VAL A 57 -2.44 -14.50 -6.90
N LEU A 58 -3.78 -14.43 -6.97
CA LEU A 58 -4.61 -14.04 -5.83
C LEU A 58 -4.50 -15.01 -4.67
N GLU A 59 -4.47 -16.32 -4.92
CA GLU A 59 -4.21 -17.35 -3.90
C GLU A 59 -2.86 -17.12 -3.21
N ARG A 60 -1.78 -16.92 -3.99
CA ARG A 60 -0.48 -16.55 -3.40
C ARG A 60 -0.53 -15.25 -2.60
N LEU A 61 -1.30 -14.25 -3.03
CA LEU A 61 -1.44 -13.00 -2.28
C LEU A 61 -2.23 -13.19 -0.98
N VAL A 62 -3.17 -14.13 -0.94
CA VAL A 62 -3.87 -14.55 0.29
C VAL A 62 -2.90 -15.25 1.24
N ASP A 63 -2.13 -16.22 0.74
CA ASP A 63 -1.17 -16.96 1.55
C ASP A 63 -0.10 -16.05 2.18
N ASN A 64 0.29 -14.99 1.47
CA ASN A 64 1.24 -13.98 1.97
C ASN A 64 0.59 -12.84 2.78
N GLY A 65 -0.72 -12.94 3.09
CA GLY A 65 -1.46 -11.93 3.85
C GLY A 65 -1.48 -10.53 3.20
N VAL A 66 -1.40 -10.45 1.87
CA VAL A 66 -1.52 -9.17 1.15
C VAL A 66 -2.99 -8.81 0.93
N ILE A 67 -3.81 -9.81 0.62
CA ILE A 67 -5.25 -9.67 0.46
C ILE A 67 -5.96 -10.75 1.25
N ARG A 68 -7.19 -10.47 1.70
CA ARG A 68 -8.07 -11.45 2.31
C ARG A 68 -9.06 -11.97 1.28
N ARG A 69 -9.25 -13.29 1.28
CA ARG A 69 -10.36 -13.96 0.58
C ARG A 69 -11.59 -13.98 1.46
N ASP A 70 -12.73 -13.63 0.89
CA ASP A 70 -14.04 -13.69 1.53
C ASP A 70 -14.96 -14.60 0.69
N ASP A 71 -15.40 -15.70 1.31
CA ASP A 71 -16.29 -16.70 0.72
C ASP A 71 -17.70 -16.67 1.36
N GLU A 72 -18.01 -15.69 2.22
CA GLU A 72 -19.29 -15.62 2.95
C GLU A 72 -20.46 -15.16 2.04
N GLY A 73 -20.15 -14.58 0.88
CA GLY A 73 -21.12 -14.10 -0.11
C GLY A 73 -21.46 -15.10 -1.22
N GLN A 74 -22.29 -14.66 -2.18
CA GLN A 74 -22.66 -15.46 -3.37
C GLN A 74 -21.46 -15.79 -4.28
N HIS A 75 -20.40 -15.00 -4.21
CA HIS A 75 -19.17 -15.18 -4.99
C HIS A 75 -17.95 -14.94 -4.09
N THR A 76 -16.88 -15.71 -4.32
CA THR A 76 -15.57 -15.45 -3.72
C THR A 76 -15.07 -14.06 -4.12
N THR A 77 -14.80 -13.23 -3.13
CA THR A 77 -14.23 -11.90 -3.32
C THR A 77 -12.89 -11.75 -2.61
N TYR A 78 -12.11 -10.78 -3.07
CA TYR A 78 -10.81 -10.43 -2.54
C TYR A 78 -10.81 -8.95 -2.16
N ARG A 79 -10.18 -8.64 -1.04
CA ARG A 79 -10.03 -7.27 -0.51
C ARG A 79 -8.68 -7.12 0.17
N PRO A 80 -8.14 -5.90 0.36
CA PRO A 80 -6.90 -5.74 1.11
C PRO A 80 -7.02 -6.31 2.53
N ASP A 81 -5.94 -6.91 3.03
CA ASP A 81 -5.85 -7.33 4.42
C ASP A 81 -5.20 -6.23 5.26
N TYR A 82 -6.00 -5.24 5.63
CA TYR A 82 -5.57 -4.11 6.45
C TYR A 82 -5.00 -4.55 7.82
N ARG A 83 -5.45 -5.69 8.37
CA ARG A 83 -4.95 -6.18 9.67
C ARG A 83 -3.54 -6.74 9.53
N HIS A 84 -3.32 -7.58 8.53
CA HIS A 84 -1.99 -8.14 8.28
C HIS A 84 -1.00 -7.06 7.83
N GLN A 85 -1.46 -6.06 7.05
CA GLN A 85 -0.64 -4.90 6.71
C GLN A 85 -0.24 -4.09 7.95
N ALA A 86 -1.18 -3.74 8.82
CA ALA A 86 -0.90 -3.00 10.05
C ALA A 86 0.05 -3.78 10.98
N MET A 87 -0.12 -5.11 11.08
CA MET A 87 0.76 -5.96 11.87
C MET A 87 2.20 -5.98 11.34
N ARG A 88 2.38 -6.12 10.02
CA ARG A 88 3.73 -6.04 9.41
C ARG A 88 4.37 -4.67 9.58
N GLU A 89 3.59 -3.60 9.44
CA GLU A 89 4.09 -2.24 9.65
C GLU A 89 4.49 -2.04 11.11
N ALA A 90 3.70 -2.54 12.07
CA ALA A 90 4.03 -2.49 13.49
C ALA A 90 5.33 -3.24 13.82
N MET A 91 5.54 -4.44 13.26
CA MET A 91 6.80 -5.17 13.40
C MET A 91 7.98 -4.38 12.81
N ALA A 92 7.83 -3.84 11.59
CA ALA A 92 8.87 -3.04 10.97
C ALA A 92 9.21 -1.78 11.79
N LEU A 93 8.21 -1.13 12.39
CA LEU A 93 8.42 -0.01 13.30
C LEU A 93 9.25 -0.42 14.52
N CYS A 94 8.98 -1.60 15.10
CA CYS A 94 9.75 -2.12 16.23
C CYS A 94 11.20 -2.45 15.83
N ASP A 95 11.39 -3.10 14.68
CA ASP A 95 12.70 -3.46 14.14
C ASP A 95 13.55 -2.21 13.85
N ASP A 96 12.94 -1.15 13.30
CA ASP A 96 13.62 0.10 12.97
C ASP A 96 13.97 0.94 14.21
N ALA A 97 13.07 1.00 15.21
CA ALA A 97 13.18 1.95 16.32
C ALA A 97 14.16 1.52 17.43
N GLY A 98 14.51 0.24 17.54
CA GLY A 98 15.47 -0.28 18.54
C GLY A 98 15.09 -0.09 20.04
N SER A 99 14.08 0.72 20.36
CA SER A 99 13.56 1.00 21.70
C SER A 99 12.09 1.49 21.65
N VAL A 100 11.37 1.33 22.76
CA VAL A 100 9.98 1.83 22.89
C VAL A 100 9.95 3.36 23.03
N GLU A 101 11.02 3.96 23.56
CA GLU A 101 11.18 5.41 23.67
C GLU A 101 11.21 6.08 22.30
N GLU A 102 11.95 5.54 21.34
CA GLU A 102 12.00 6.09 19.97
C GLU A 102 10.62 6.04 19.28
N LEU A 103 9.84 4.97 19.49
CA LEU A 103 8.46 4.92 19.02
C LEU A 103 7.57 5.96 19.71
N THR A 104 7.80 6.23 20.99
CA THR A 104 7.06 7.24 21.76
C THR A 104 7.38 8.66 21.29
N ASP A 105 8.63 8.93 20.92
CA ASP A 105 9.05 10.19 20.32
C ASP A 105 8.39 10.36 18.94
N ARG A 106 8.41 9.31 18.11
CA ARG A 106 7.71 9.30 16.81
C ARG A 106 6.21 9.52 16.94
N LEU A 107 5.58 8.91 17.96
CA LEU A 107 4.16 9.15 18.27
C LEU A 107 3.90 10.63 18.60
N SER A 108 4.81 11.26 19.34
CA SER A 108 4.72 12.67 19.75
C SER A 108 4.93 13.62 18.57
N GLU A 109 5.83 13.31 17.66
CA GLU A 109 6.05 14.05 16.41
C GLU A 109 4.79 14.04 15.53
N LEU A 110 4.23 12.85 15.28
CA LEU A 110 3.00 12.70 14.50
C LEU A 110 1.83 13.47 15.10
N LYS A 111 1.68 13.42 16.43
CA LYS A 111 0.67 14.21 17.15
C LYS A 111 0.87 15.71 16.98
N THR A 112 2.11 16.19 17.11
CA THR A 112 2.45 17.61 16.97
C THR A 112 2.07 18.10 15.58
N GLN A 113 2.45 17.37 14.52
CA GLN A 113 2.11 17.73 13.15
C GLN A 113 0.59 17.82 12.91
N ILE A 114 -0.17 16.87 13.46
CA ILE A 114 -1.64 16.92 13.39
C ILE A 114 -2.19 18.15 14.14
N GLN A 115 -1.66 18.47 15.33
CA GLN A 115 -2.09 19.65 16.08
C GLN A 115 -1.75 20.96 15.38
N GLU A 116 -0.61 21.03 14.68
CA GLU A 116 -0.25 22.19 13.86
C GLU A 116 -1.27 22.43 12.76
N TRP A 117 -1.68 21.39 12.02
CA TRP A 117 -2.73 21.54 11.00
C TRP A 117 -4.09 21.93 11.60
N LYS A 118 -4.48 21.33 12.73
CA LYS A 118 -5.70 21.70 13.45
C LYS A 118 -5.72 23.18 13.79
N SER A 119 -4.63 23.68 14.37
CA SER A 119 -4.51 25.09 14.76
C SER A 119 -4.38 26.02 13.56
N THR A 120 -3.72 25.60 12.49
CA THR A 120 -3.48 26.45 11.30
C THR A 120 -4.77 26.72 10.54
N TYR A 121 -5.61 25.70 10.41
CA TYR A 121 -6.86 25.80 9.64
C TYR A 121 -8.11 25.95 10.51
N ASP A 122 -7.98 25.95 11.84
CA ASP A 122 -9.08 25.97 12.81
C ASP A 122 -10.13 24.88 12.57
N VAL A 123 -9.63 23.66 12.35
CA VAL A 123 -10.46 22.47 12.06
C VAL A 123 -10.05 21.31 12.95
N SER A 124 -10.97 20.41 13.23
CA SER A 124 -10.74 19.25 14.09
C SER A 124 -10.50 17.94 13.32
N SER A 125 -10.79 17.92 12.01
CA SER A 125 -10.67 16.73 11.17
C SER A 125 -10.22 17.03 9.73
N PRO A 126 -9.64 16.05 9.01
CA PRO A 126 -9.34 16.18 7.59
C PRO A 126 -10.57 16.50 6.72
N ASN A 127 -11.74 16.00 7.11
CA ASN A 127 -12.98 16.25 6.38
C ASN A 127 -13.49 17.68 6.57
N GLU A 128 -13.33 18.25 7.77
CA GLU A 128 -13.59 19.67 8.00
C GLU A 128 -12.64 20.54 7.16
N LEU A 129 -11.34 20.19 7.09
CA LEU A 129 -10.39 20.88 6.21
C LEU A 129 -10.86 20.88 4.74
N ARG A 130 -11.34 19.74 4.25
CA ARG A 130 -11.91 19.63 2.89
C ARG A 130 -13.17 20.48 2.73
N ALA A 131 -14.02 20.56 3.75
CA ALA A 131 -15.22 21.39 3.73
C ALA A 131 -14.87 22.88 3.58
N THR A 132 -13.76 23.35 4.17
CA THR A 132 -13.31 24.75 4.01
C THR A 132 -13.04 25.15 2.56
N ILE A 133 -12.82 24.20 1.65
CA ILE A 133 -12.63 24.46 0.22
C ILE A 133 -13.94 24.93 -0.42
N ALA A 134 -15.08 24.39 0.02
CA ALA A 134 -16.39 24.77 -0.53
C ALA A 134 -16.87 26.15 -0.02
N ASP A 135 -16.42 26.54 1.17
CA ASP A 135 -16.90 27.75 1.87
C ASP A 135 -16.02 28.99 1.63
N ALA A 136 -14.80 28.81 1.14
CA ALA A 136 -13.83 29.90 0.96
C ALA A 136 -13.57 30.20 -0.52
N ASP A 137 -13.43 31.49 -0.86
CA ASP A 137 -12.98 31.93 -2.17
C ASP A 137 -11.45 31.80 -2.25
N LEU A 138 -10.99 30.58 -2.59
CA LEU A 138 -9.59 30.20 -2.61
C LEU A 138 -9.02 30.22 -4.02
N SER A 139 -7.70 30.41 -4.14
CA SER A 139 -7.02 30.13 -5.39
C SER A 139 -7.00 28.62 -5.65
N SER A 140 -6.90 28.20 -6.92
CA SER A 140 -6.78 26.79 -7.28
C SER A 140 -5.58 26.10 -6.61
N ASP A 141 -4.51 26.85 -6.32
CA ASP A 141 -3.31 26.33 -5.65
C ASP A 141 -3.58 26.06 -4.16
N ASP A 142 -4.26 27.00 -3.48
CA ASP A 142 -4.63 26.83 -2.06
C ASP A 142 -5.62 25.67 -1.87
N GLU A 143 -6.56 25.50 -2.81
CA GLU A 143 -7.46 24.34 -2.77
C GLU A 143 -6.69 23.02 -2.93
N ALA A 144 -5.70 22.98 -3.82
CA ALA A 144 -4.87 21.79 -4.03
C ALA A 144 -4.07 21.45 -2.78
N GLU A 145 -3.44 22.46 -2.17
CA GLU A 145 -2.70 22.31 -0.92
C GLU A 145 -3.58 21.77 0.20
N ARG A 146 -4.78 22.32 0.42
CA ARG A 146 -5.69 21.82 1.47
C ARG A 146 -6.14 20.38 1.24
N ARG A 147 -6.36 19.96 -0.02
CA ARG A 147 -6.66 18.56 -0.33
C ARG A 147 -5.49 17.65 0.00
N ASP A 148 -4.27 18.08 -0.29
CA ASP A 148 -3.05 17.32 -0.02
C ASP A 148 -2.77 17.20 1.47
N ILE A 149 -2.93 18.29 2.22
CA ILE A 149 -2.83 18.27 3.68
C ILE A 149 -3.90 17.36 4.28
N ALA A 150 -5.16 17.46 3.85
CA ALA A 150 -6.22 16.59 4.35
C ALA A 150 -5.94 15.10 4.07
N ARG A 151 -5.42 14.77 2.87
CA ARG A 151 -4.99 13.40 2.54
C ARG A 151 -3.83 12.93 3.43
N THR A 152 -2.85 13.79 3.65
CA THR A 152 -1.68 13.47 4.47
C THR A 152 -2.07 13.28 5.93
N TRP A 153 -2.93 14.15 6.46
CA TRP A 153 -3.45 14.06 7.81
C TRP A 153 -4.22 12.75 8.03
N GLU A 154 -5.16 12.39 7.16
CA GLU A 154 -5.88 11.11 7.25
C GLU A 154 -4.92 9.91 7.27
N HIS A 155 -3.86 9.96 6.48
CA HIS A 155 -2.80 8.96 6.51
C HIS A 155 -2.02 8.94 7.84
N LEU A 156 -1.69 10.10 8.41
CA LEU A 156 -1.02 10.18 9.71
C LEU A 156 -1.90 9.67 10.85
N GLU A 157 -3.20 9.90 10.82
CA GLU A 157 -4.14 9.37 11.82
C GLU A 157 -4.12 7.83 11.83
N GLY A 158 -4.14 7.20 10.66
CA GLY A 158 -3.99 5.75 10.53
C GLY A 158 -2.63 5.24 11.04
N ARG A 159 -1.53 5.90 10.66
CA ARG A 159 -0.19 5.55 11.17
C ARG A 159 -0.08 5.72 12.67
N LEU A 160 -0.76 6.70 13.25
CA LEU A 160 -0.78 6.93 14.69
C LEU A 160 -1.40 5.74 15.45
N GLU A 161 -2.39 5.06 14.87
CA GLU A 161 -2.94 3.82 15.43
C GLU A 161 -1.93 2.68 15.43
N ILE A 162 -1.18 2.53 14.34
CA ILE A 162 -0.16 1.48 14.19
C ILE A 162 1.00 1.74 15.17
N VAL A 163 1.48 2.98 15.29
CA VAL A 163 2.55 3.33 16.25
C VAL A 163 2.08 3.12 17.69
N ARG A 164 0.85 3.51 18.04
CA ARG A 164 0.27 3.22 19.37
C ARG A 164 0.23 1.71 19.65
N PHE A 165 -0.16 0.93 18.65
CA PHE A 165 -0.18 -0.53 18.76
C PHE A 165 1.23 -1.08 18.98
N ALA A 166 2.21 -0.63 18.19
CA ALA A 166 3.61 -1.04 18.32
C ALA A 166 4.20 -0.72 19.70
N ILE A 167 3.91 0.46 20.26
CA ILE A 167 4.32 0.82 21.63
C ILE A 167 3.69 -0.11 22.67
N ARG A 168 2.38 -0.36 22.57
CA ARG A 168 1.63 -1.19 23.53
C ARG A 168 2.12 -2.64 23.54
N GLU A 169 2.41 -3.17 22.35
CA GLU A 169 2.80 -4.57 22.15
C GLU A 169 4.31 -4.73 21.91
N TRP A 170 5.11 -3.74 22.34
CA TRP A 170 6.55 -3.69 22.07
C TRP A 170 7.26 -5.01 22.41
N ASP A 171 7.03 -5.55 23.61
CA ASP A 171 7.68 -6.80 24.05
C ASP A 171 7.29 -8.00 23.17
N PHE A 172 6.06 -8.04 22.69
CA PHE A 172 5.58 -9.12 21.81
C PHE A 172 6.16 -8.99 20.40
N LEU A 173 6.19 -7.77 19.85
CA LEU A 173 6.60 -7.51 18.47
C LEU A 173 8.12 -7.48 18.29
N SER A 174 8.86 -6.98 19.30
CA SER A 174 10.33 -6.94 19.29
C SER A 174 10.96 -8.27 19.71
N SER A 175 10.17 -9.20 20.29
CA SER A 175 10.65 -10.54 20.62
C SER A 175 10.77 -11.40 19.36
N SER A 176 11.92 -11.26 18.70
CA SER A 176 12.35 -12.11 17.59
C SER A 176 12.61 -13.58 18.02
N ALA A 177 12.68 -13.89 19.33
CA ALA A 177 13.33 -15.10 19.83
C ALA A 177 12.43 -16.15 20.53
N ALA A 178 11.10 -16.11 20.43
CA ALA A 178 10.26 -17.12 21.11
C ALA A 178 9.75 -18.27 20.22
N PHE A 179 9.84 -18.18 18.89
CA PHE A 179 9.31 -19.23 18.00
C PHE A 179 10.39 -20.17 17.41
N VAL A 180 11.67 -19.82 17.54
CA VAL A 180 12.78 -20.61 16.95
C VAL A 180 13.30 -21.70 17.90
N GLU A 181 13.01 -21.65 19.20
CA GLU A 181 13.54 -22.61 20.20
C GLU A 181 12.62 -23.81 20.53
N ALA A 182 11.54 -24.05 19.77
CA ALA A 182 10.65 -25.20 19.99
C ALA A 182 10.85 -26.32 18.95
N SER A 183 12.08 -26.49 18.44
CA SER A 183 12.42 -27.60 17.54
C SER A 183 13.86 -28.06 17.76
N ASP A 184 14.15 -28.59 18.95
CA ASP A 184 15.25 -29.54 19.17
C ASP A 184 14.73 -30.70 20.05
#